data_AF-A0A928NFU3-F1
#
_entry.id   AF-A0A928NFU3-F1
#
_cell.length_a   1.000
_cell.length_b   1.000
_cell.length_c   1.000
_cell.angle_alpha   90.00
_cell.angle_beta   90.00
_cell.angle_gamma   90.00
#
_symmetry.space_group_name_H-M   'P 1'
#
loop_
_entity.id
_entity.type
_entity.pdbx_description
1 polymer ?
#
loop_
_entity_poly.entity_id
_entity_poly.type
_entity_poly.pdbx_seq_one_letter_code
_entity_poly.pdbx_strand_id
1 'polypeptide(L)' 'LDTIEMNGCTYLALTPVYEEEDDSEDTEVVFMKLTQDEENPNEDLLLIVDDDDELDIVFAEFTRRIEEEE' A
#
# COMPACT_ATOMS: atom_id res chain seq x y z
N LEU A 1 -1.74 -9.29 -1.70
CA LEU A 1 -0.80 -8.58 -0.82
C LEU A 1 0.52 -8.48 -1.57
N ASP A 2 0.89 -7.28 -1.97
CA ASP A 2 2.21 -7.00 -2.54
C ASP A 2 2.91 -5.90 -1.72
N THR A 3 4.23 -5.81 -1.84
CA THR A 3 5.06 -4.90 -1.06
C THR A 3 6.21 -4.38 -1.91
N ILE A 4 6.50 -3.09 -1.82
CA ILE A 4 7.65 -2.45 -2.48
C ILE A 4 8.47 -1.62 -1.48
N GLU A 5 9.77 -1.53 -1.70
CA GLU A 5 10.66 -0.62 -0.98
C GLU A 5 11.09 0.50 -1.92
N MET A 6 10.74 1.74 -1.58
CA MET A 6 11.03 2.92 -2.39
C MET A 6 11.40 4.08 -1.49
N ASN A 7 12.47 4.81 -1.83
CA ASN A 7 12.94 5.98 -1.08
C ASN A 7 13.20 5.70 0.41
N GLY A 8 13.61 4.47 0.76
CA GLY A 8 13.83 4.04 2.13
C GLY A 8 12.55 3.83 2.95
N CYS A 9 11.38 3.84 2.30
CA CYS A 9 10.09 3.52 2.89
C CYS A 9 9.56 2.20 2.32
N THR A 10 8.80 1.47 3.11
CA THR A 10 8.14 0.23 2.68
C THR A 10 6.66 0.49 2.49
N TYR A 11 6.13 0.14 1.32
CA TYR A 11 4.73 0.32 0.95
C TYR A 11 4.05 -1.03 0.70
N LEU A 12 2.78 -1.12 1.07
CA LEU A 12 1.97 -2.33 0.96
C LEU A 12 0.69 -2.03 0.18
N ALA A 13 0.34 -2.91 -0.75
CA ALA A 13 -0.93 -2.89 -1.47
C ALA A 13 -1.88 -3.96 -0.88
N LEU A 14 -3.00 -3.50 -0.33
CA LEU A 14 -3.99 -4.33 0.36
C LEU A 14 -5.35 -4.26 -0.34
N THR A 15 -5.99 -5.40 -0.50
CA THR A 15 -7.42 -5.46 -0.86
C THR A 15 -8.22 -5.64 0.43
N PRO A 16 -9.08 -4.68 0.79
CA PRO A 16 -9.96 -4.82 1.94
C PRO A 16 -10.94 -5.97 1.72
N VAL A 17 -11.16 -6.77 2.77
CA VAL A 17 -12.17 -7.83 2.77
C VAL A 17 -13.40 -7.29 3.48
N TYR A 18 -14.49 -7.09 2.75
CA TYR A 18 -15.79 -6.71 3.32
C TYR A 18 -16.57 -7.99 3.71
N GLU A 19 -17.23 -7.98 4.87
CA GLU A 19 -17.99 -9.14 5.38
C GLU A 19 -19.29 -9.41 4.60
N GLU A 20 -19.80 -8.41 3.89
CA GLU A 20 -20.82 -8.58 2.87
C GLU A 20 -20.10 -8.69 1.53
N GLU A 21 -20.32 -9.78 0.80
CA GLU A 21 -19.89 -9.94 -0.59
C GLU A 21 -20.57 -8.85 -1.41
N ASP A 22 -19.97 -7.66 -1.43
CA ASP A 22 -20.30 -6.64 -2.40
C ASP A 22 -19.76 -7.17 -3.74
N ASP A 23 -20.66 -7.74 -4.54
CA ASP A 23 -20.43 -8.31 -5.88
C ASP A 23 -19.99 -7.24 -6.90
N SER A 24 -19.50 -6.09 -6.43
CA SER A 24 -18.96 -5.02 -7.25
C SER A 24 -17.60 -5.46 -7.79
N GLU A 25 -17.48 -5.46 -9.12
CA GLU A 25 -16.25 -5.79 -9.85
C GLU A 25 -15.10 -4.79 -9.57
N ASP A 26 -15.37 -3.68 -8.89
CA ASP A 26 -14.40 -2.69 -8.43
C ASP A 26 -13.70 -3.16 -7.14
N THR A 27 -12.61 -3.92 -7.31
CA THR A 27 -11.70 -4.24 -6.21
C THR A 27 -10.96 -2.96 -5.79
N GLU A 28 -11.38 -2.33 -4.69
CA GLU A 28 -10.66 -1.20 -4.09
C GLU A 28 -9.29 -1.69 -3.56
N VAL A 29 -8.22 -0.96 -3.86
CA VAL A 29 -6.88 -1.24 -3.32
C VAL A 29 -6.48 -0.09 -2.42
N VAL A 30 -6.08 -0.44 -1.19
CA VAL A 30 -5.59 0.51 -0.20
C VAL A 30 -4.07 0.40 -0.13
N PHE A 31 -3.39 1.52 -0.30
CA PHE A 31 -1.94 1.61 -0.11
C PHE A 31 -1.62 2.05 1.32
N MET A 32 -0.70 1.33 1.96
CA MET A 32 -0.20 1.65 3.29
C MET A 32 1.32 1.76 3.30
N LYS A 33 1.85 2.60 4.18
CA LYS A 33 3.27 2.84 4.40
C LYS A 33 3.66 2.33 5.79
N LEU A 34 4.75 1.58 5.86
CA LEU A 34 5.37 1.17 7.11
C LEU A 34 6.28 2.31 7.60
N THR A 35 6.09 2.72 8.86
CA THR A 35 6.96 3.68 9.55
C THR A 35 7.27 3.17 10.94
N GLN A 36 8.37 3.64 11.54
CA GLN A 36 8.69 3.36 12.93
C GLN A 36 7.86 4.26 13.86
N ASP A 37 7.36 3.70 14.96
CA ASP A 37 6.66 4.48 15.99
C ASP A 37 7.65 5.43 16.71
N GLU A 38 7.30 6.71 16.80
CA GLU A 38 8.17 7.73 17.45
C GLU A 38 8.25 7.54 18.97
N GLU A 39 7.21 6.98 19.60
CA GLU A 39 7.16 6.76 21.05
C GLU A 39 7.77 5.40 21.44
N ASN A 40 7.68 4.42 20.56
CA ASN A 40 8.07 3.02 20.77
C ASN A 40 8.92 2.53 19.58
N PRO A 41 10.24 2.82 19.55
CA PRO A 41 11.10 2.49 18.42
C PRO A 41 11.30 0.98 18.15
N ASN A 42 10.67 0.09 18.92
CA ASN A 42 10.64 -1.35 18.63
C ASN A 42 9.33 -1.79 17.98
N GLU A 43 8.44 -0.86 17.67
CA GLU A 43 7.13 -1.10 17.05
C GLU A 43 7.07 -0.39 15.70
N ASP A 44 6.49 -1.08 14.72
CA ASP A 44 6.19 -0.55 13.40
C ASP A 44 4.73 -0.11 13.33
N LEU A 45 4.48 1.03 12.70
CA LEU A 45 3.16 1.56 12.38
C LEU A 45 2.87 1.38 10.89
N LEU A 46 1.62 1.07 10.59
CA LEU A 46 1.07 1.13 9.24
C LEU A 46 0.20 2.39 9.12
N LEU A 47 0.59 3.27 8.21
CA LEU A 47 -0.14 4.48 7.88
C LEU A 47 -0.79 4.32 6.50
N ILE A 48 -2.04 4.73 6.35
CA ILE A 48 -2.66 4.81 5.03
C ILE A 48 -1.99 5.96 4.28
N VAL A 49 -1.64 5.74 3.01
CA VAL A 49 -1.13 6.81 2.15
C VAL A 49 -2.33 7.63 1.68
N ASP A 50 -2.44 8.87 2.15
CA ASP A 50 -3.54 9.79 1.85
C ASP A 50 -3.10 11.01 1.02
N ASP A 51 -1.79 11.20 0.83
CA ASP A 51 -1.23 12.22 -0.05
C ASP A 51 -1.33 11.80 -1.52
N ASP A 52 -2.01 12.60 -2.35
CA ASP A 52 -2.28 12.28 -3.76
C ASP A 52 -0.98 12.12 -4.58
N ASP A 53 0.03 12.97 -4.33
CA ASP A 53 1.31 12.90 -5.04
C ASP A 53 2.08 11.61 -4.66
N GLU A 54 2.10 11.24 -3.37
CA GLU A 54 2.69 9.98 -2.90
C GLU A 54 1.93 8.76 -3.45
N LEU A 55 0.60 8.80 -3.46
CA LEU A 55 -0.26 7.74 -4.01
C LEU A 55 0.03 7.48 -5.49
N ASP A 56 0.10 8.53 -6.31
CA ASP A 56 0.39 8.39 -7.74
C ASP A 56 1.74 7.71 -7.99
N ILE A 57 2.77 8.07 -7.21
CA ILE A 57 4.11 7.47 -7.33
C ILE A 57 4.07 6.00 -6.92
N VAL A 58 3.46 5.70 -5.78
CA VAL A 58 3.37 4.32 -5.25
C VAL A 58 2.58 3.44 -6.23
N PHE A 59 1.45 3.92 -6.73
CA PHE A 59 0.63 3.20 -7.71
C PHE A 59 1.41 2.92 -9.00
N ALA A 60 2.16 3.89 -9.50
CA ALA A 60 2.98 3.73 -10.70
C ALA A 60 4.07 2.65 -10.51
N GLU A 61 4.75 2.62 -9.36
CA GLU A 61 5.78 1.63 -9.08
C GLU A 61 5.20 0.22 -8.90
N PHE A 62 4.06 0.08 -8.23
CA PHE A 62 3.35 -1.21 -8.14
C PHE A 62 2.92 -1.70 -9.53
N THR A 63 2.33 -0.83 -10.35
CA THR A 63 1.91 -1.16 -11.73
C THR A 63 3.10 -1.59 -12.58
N ARG A 64 4.18 -0.81 -12.52
CA ARG A 64 5.41 -1.09 -13.26
C ARG A 64 6.00 -2.44 -12.87
N ARG A 65 6.02 -2.79 -11.58
CA ARG A 65 6.52 -4.09 -11.13
C ARG A 65 5.70 -5.24 -11.71
N ILE A 66 4.38 -5.11 -11.74
CA ILE A 66 3.50 -6.13 -12.34
C ILE A 66 3.83 -6.29 -13.83
N GLU A 67 3.99 -5.19 -14.57
CA GLU A 67 4.36 -5.21 -15.99
C GLU A 67 5.77 -5.78 -16.25
N GLU A 68 6.73 -5.59 -15.33
CA GLU A 68 8.08 -6.17 -15.43
C GLU A 68 8.13 -7.66 -15.08
N GLU A 69 7.15 -8.18 -14.33
CA GLU A 69 7.02 -9.62 -14.02
C GLU A 69 6.20 -10.41 -15.07
N GLU A 70 5.61 -9.75 -16.08
CA GLU A 70 4.93 -10.35 -17.25
C GLU A 70 5.86 -10.64 -18.45
#